data_AF-A0A8H7AYN3-F1
#
_entry.id   AF-A0A8H7AYN3-F1
#
_cell.length_a   1.000
_cell.length_b   1.000
_cell.length_c   1.000
_cell.angle_alpha   90.00
_cell.angle_beta   90.00
_cell.angle_gamma   90.00
#
_symmetry.space_group_name_H-M   'P 1'
#
loop_
_entity.id
_entity.type
_entity.pdbx_description
1 polymer ?
#
loop_
_entity_poly.entity_id
_entity_poly.type
_entity_poly.pdbx_seq_one_letter_code
_entity_poly.pdbx_strand_id
1 'polypeptide(L)'
;MSTTTTSTKPGHVRTRFLVISDTHSIAPADNVGNNDASFRPPLPKADVLLHCGDLTMIGLLDEYEKTLDMLESINADLKLVIAGNHDITLDEEYYARKGENMHRGRHDKDLPAKARDMWTGERAKRAGVTYLEEGTHTFQLPNGANLRVYASPYQPEFCDFAFPYSRNEDRYNPSHQCTPNAKPIAENPVPDFPSIDVMMTHGPPMGVMDATTTGEHVGCEHLLRAARRCKPRLYCFGHIHEGWGAQKVRWNTNGQLDVKIEEHIEFADAVALDWEAIMDERAASVDVGQGSDNAVEFGRDTLMVNASIMNVTYKPLNAPWLVDLDLEQA
;
A
#
# COMPACT_ATOMS: atom_id res chain seq x y z
N MET A 1 -41.80 25.66 17.50
CA MET A 1 -41.78 24.33 16.86
C MET A 1 -40.32 23.96 16.72
N SER A 2 -39.85 22.96 17.48
CA SER A 2 -38.46 22.52 17.45
C SER A 2 -38.30 21.53 16.30
N THR A 3 -37.54 21.89 15.28
CA THR A 3 -37.15 20.98 14.19
C THR A 3 -36.03 20.07 14.69
N THR A 4 -36.42 18.88 15.13
CA THR A 4 -35.49 17.79 15.42
C THR A 4 -34.91 17.29 14.10
N THR A 5 -33.72 17.76 13.73
CA THR A 5 -32.91 17.12 12.69
C THR A 5 -32.46 15.76 13.22
N THR A 6 -33.17 14.71 12.81
CA THR A 6 -32.70 13.33 12.93
C THR A 6 -31.46 13.19 12.05
N SER A 7 -30.27 13.31 12.66
CA SER A 7 -29.03 12.83 12.07
C SER A 7 -29.18 11.32 11.90
N THR A 8 -29.51 10.90 10.67
CA THR A 8 -29.42 9.50 10.26
C THR A 8 -27.95 9.13 10.35
N LYS A 9 -27.61 8.12 11.17
CA LYS A 9 -26.26 7.55 11.16
C LYS A 9 -25.88 7.24 9.71
N PRO A 10 -24.70 7.66 9.23
CA PRO A 10 -24.28 7.35 7.87
C PRO A 10 -24.30 5.83 7.70
N GLY A 11 -24.90 5.39 6.59
CA GLY A 11 -24.88 3.98 6.19
C GLY A 11 -23.44 3.53 5.96
N HIS A 12 -23.18 2.23 6.15
CA HIS A 12 -21.92 1.63 5.77
C HIS A 12 -22.13 0.76 4.54
N VAL A 13 -21.18 0.79 3.62
CA VAL A 13 -21.17 0.02 2.39
C VAL A 13 -19.98 -0.93 2.43
N ARG A 14 -20.27 -2.22 2.36
CA ARG A 14 -19.24 -3.25 2.29
C ARG A 14 -18.51 -3.16 0.96
N THR A 15 -17.20 -2.99 1.03
CA THR A 15 -16.31 -2.76 -0.11
C THR A 15 -15.19 -3.78 -0.09
N ARG A 16 -14.94 -4.41 -1.24
CA ARG A 16 -13.91 -5.43 -1.41
C ARG A 16 -12.65 -4.86 -2.05
N PHE A 17 -11.52 -5.10 -1.41
CA PHE A 17 -10.19 -4.69 -1.87
C PHE A 17 -9.38 -5.90 -2.29
N LEU A 18 -8.72 -5.82 -3.46
CA LEU A 18 -7.64 -6.74 -3.84
C LEU A 18 -6.31 -6.01 -3.68
N VAL A 19 -5.45 -6.48 -2.78
CA VAL A 19 -4.18 -5.81 -2.44
C VAL A 19 -3.02 -6.66 -2.95
N ILE A 20 -2.14 -6.03 -3.71
CA ILE A 20 -0.90 -6.58 -4.25
C ILE A 20 0.24 -5.56 -4.09
N SER A 21 1.47 -6.01 -4.19
CA SER A 21 2.67 -5.18 -4.21
C SER A 21 3.83 -5.99 -4.78
N ASP A 22 4.91 -5.33 -5.20
CA ASP A 22 6.17 -6.00 -5.56
C ASP A 22 5.94 -7.09 -6.61
N THR A 23 5.18 -6.76 -7.65
CA THR A 23 4.94 -7.68 -8.77
C THR A 23 6.12 -7.70 -9.72
N HIS A 24 6.93 -6.63 -9.73
CA HIS A 24 8.13 -6.52 -10.55
C HIS A 24 7.88 -6.88 -12.02
N SER A 25 6.79 -6.36 -12.60
CA SER A 25 6.34 -6.62 -13.98
C SER A 25 5.99 -8.08 -14.30
N ILE A 26 5.75 -8.91 -13.27
CA ILE A 26 5.18 -10.26 -13.42
C ILE A 26 3.66 -10.21 -13.24
N ALA A 27 2.94 -10.82 -14.17
CA ALA A 27 1.50 -10.92 -14.17
C ALA A 27 1.04 -12.30 -13.64
N PRO A 28 -0.22 -12.44 -13.19
CA PRO A 28 -0.79 -13.74 -12.88
C PRO A 28 -0.68 -14.73 -14.05
N ALA A 29 -0.76 -14.23 -15.29
CA ALA A 29 -0.66 -15.04 -16.50
C ALA A 29 0.69 -15.77 -16.64
N ASP A 30 1.77 -15.24 -16.05
CA ASP A 30 3.09 -15.86 -16.05
C ASP A 30 3.16 -17.09 -15.12
N ASN A 31 2.21 -17.23 -14.20
CA ASN A 31 2.06 -18.39 -13.31
C ASN A 31 1.05 -19.44 -13.82
N VAL A 32 0.59 -19.34 -15.08
CA VAL A 32 -0.31 -20.35 -15.66
C VAL A 32 0.42 -21.70 -15.70
N GLY A 33 -0.07 -22.65 -14.90
CA GLY A 33 0.51 -23.99 -14.76
C GLY A 33 1.38 -24.18 -13.52
N ASN A 34 1.70 -23.13 -12.78
CA ASN A 34 2.31 -23.24 -11.46
C ASN A 34 1.20 -23.49 -10.42
N ASN A 35 1.01 -24.76 -10.04
CA ASN A 35 0.00 -25.13 -9.05
C ASN A 35 0.40 -24.78 -7.62
N ASP A 36 1.62 -24.31 -7.38
CA ASP A 36 2.11 -23.87 -6.07
C ASP A 36 2.00 -22.34 -5.88
N ALA A 37 1.57 -21.61 -6.92
CA ALA A 37 1.37 -20.16 -6.87
C ALA A 37 -0.12 -19.80 -6.80
N SER A 38 -0.47 -18.94 -5.84
CA SER A 38 -1.82 -18.38 -5.75
C SER A 38 -2.03 -17.20 -6.69
N PHE A 39 -0.97 -16.42 -6.97
CA PHE A 39 -1.00 -15.31 -7.92
C PHE A 39 -1.06 -15.80 -9.38
N ARG A 40 -2.22 -16.34 -9.79
CA ARG A 40 -2.48 -16.89 -11.12
C ARG A 40 -3.96 -16.71 -11.50
N PRO A 41 -4.31 -16.65 -12.80
CA PRO A 41 -5.68 -16.38 -13.21
C PRO A 41 -6.63 -17.56 -12.92
N PRO A 42 -7.93 -17.29 -12.75
CA PRO A 42 -8.51 -15.95 -12.56
C PRO A 42 -8.26 -15.44 -11.13
N LEU A 43 -7.98 -14.14 -10.98
CA LEU A 43 -8.01 -13.49 -9.66
C LEU A 43 -9.45 -13.14 -9.26
N PRO A 44 -9.77 -13.09 -7.95
CA PRO A 44 -11.11 -12.74 -7.50
C PRO A 44 -11.49 -11.30 -7.87
N LYS A 45 -12.80 -11.07 -8.07
CA LYS A 45 -13.35 -9.72 -8.30
C LYS A 45 -13.19 -8.86 -7.03
N ALA A 46 -12.85 -7.59 -7.21
CA ALA A 46 -12.87 -6.58 -6.16
C ALA A 46 -13.55 -5.29 -6.64
N ASP A 47 -13.92 -4.41 -5.71
CA ASP A 47 -14.37 -3.05 -6.03
C ASP A 47 -13.14 -2.16 -6.30
N VAL A 48 -12.09 -2.34 -5.50
CA VAL A 48 -10.84 -1.57 -5.57
C VAL A 48 -9.63 -2.51 -5.58
N LEU A 49 -8.69 -2.29 -6.48
CA LEU A 49 -7.36 -2.89 -6.41
C LEU A 49 -6.35 -1.88 -5.89
N LEU A 50 -5.46 -2.31 -5.00
CA LEU A 50 -4.35 -1.51 -4.49
C LEU A 50 -3.02 -2.18 -4.91
N HIS A 51 -2.13 -1.46 -5.59
CA HIS A 51 -0.75 -1.88 -5.84
C HIS A 51 0.23 -0.99 -5.09
N CYS A 52 0.92 -1.53 -4.08
CA CYS A 52 1.75 -0.76 -3.15
C CYS A 52 3.21 -0.58 -3.60
N GLY A 53 3.44 -0.35 -4.90
CA GLY A 53 4.78 -0.09 -5.42
C GLY A 53 5.51 -1.32 -5.94
N ASP A 54 6.72 -1.08 -6.45
CA ASP A 54 7.53 -2.02 -7.23
C ASP A 54 6.73 -2.67 -8.35
N LEU A 55 6.18 -1.77 -9.17
CA LEU A 55 5.43 -2.10 -10.38
C LEU A 55 6.35 -2.77 -11.41
N THR A 56 7.66 -2.49 -11.36
CA THR A 56 8.67 -2.93 -12.32
C THR A 56 9.92 -3.49 -11.66
N MET A 57 10.86 -4.02 -12.46
CA MET A 57 12.18 -4.41 -11.97
C MET A 57 13.17 -3.25 -11.99
N ILE A 58 13.08 -2.34 -12.96
CA ILE A 58 14.06 -1.26 -13.11
C ILE A 58 13.46 -0.05 -13.85
N GLY A 59 12.14 0.15 -13.83
CA GLY A 59 11.47 1.32 -14.38
C GLY A 59 11.60 1.46 -15.91
N LEU A 60 11.69 0.37 -16.66
CA LEU A 60 11.64 0.45 -18.13
C LEU A 60 10.20 0.54 -18.64
N LEU A 61 10.00 1.21 -19.79
CA LEU A 61 8.65 1.38 -20.35
C LEU A 61 7.98 0.04 -20.71
N ASP A 62 8.74 -0.94 -21.22
CA ASP A 62 8.19 -2.27 -21.55
C ASP A 62 7.80 -3.07 -20.30
N GLU A 63 8.44 -2.80 -19.15
CA GLU A 63 8.03 -3.32 -17.85
C GLU A 63 6.71 -2.67 -17.41
N TYR A 64 6.58 -1.35 -17.53
CA TYR A 64 5.31 -0.66 -17.26
C TYR A 64 4.17 -1.10 -18.19
N GLU A 65 4.45 -1.37 -19.47
CA GLU A 65 3.43 -1.88 -20.39
C GLU A 65 2.87 -3.22 -19.91
N LYS A 66 3.75 -4.14 -19.46
CA LYS A 66 3.33 -5.44 -18.90
C LYS A 66 2.51 -5.27 -17.62
N THR A 67 2.92 -4.36 -16.74
CA THR A 67 2.18 -4.10 -15.51
C THR A 67 0.81 -3.47 -15.82
N LEU A 68 0.71 -2.60 -16.81
CA LEU A 68 -0.57 -2.04 -17.24
C LEU A 68 -1.46 -3.10 -17.92
N ASP A 69 -0.91 -3.99 -18.76
CA ASP A 69 -1.62 -5.15 -19.31
C ASP A 69 -2.18 -6.04 -18.19
N MET A 70 -1.36 -6.31 -17.16
CA MET A 70 -1.79 -7.05 -15.97
C MET A 70 -2.97 -6.37 -15.29
N LEU A 71 -2.84 -5.08 -14.96
CA LEU A 71 -3.90 -4.33 -14.26
C LEU A 71 -5.18 -4.25 -15.08
N GLU A 72 -5.09 -4.09 -16.41
CA GLU A 72 -6.21 -4.14 -17.35
C GLU A 72 -6.97 -5.48 -17.28
N SER A 73 -6.25 -6.59 -17.07
CA SER A 73 -6.84 -7.93 -17.00
C SER A 73 -7.57 -8.24 -15.69
N ILE A 74 -7.34 -7.46 -14.62
CA ILE A 74 -7.92 -7.71 -13.31
C ILE A 74 -9.31 -7.06 -13.20
N ASN A 75 -10.28 -7.85 -12.74
CA ASN A 75 -11.67 -7.43 -12.55
C ASN A 75 -11.84 -6.60 -11.27
N ALA A 76 -11.48 -5.32 -11.36
CA ALA A 76 -11.75 -4.30 -10.37
C ALA A 76 -12.19 -2.99 -11.03
N ASP A 77 -13.12 -2.27 -10.40
CA ASP A 77 -13.68 -1.03 -10.96
C ASP A 77 -12.67 0.13 -10.87
N LEU A 78 -11.96 0.23 -9.75
CA LEU A 78 -10.88 1.20 -9.50
C LEU A 78 -9.58 0.46 -9.21
N LYS A 79 -8.47 0.83 -9.84
CA LYS A 79 -7.13 0.35 -9.53
C LYS A 79 -6.23 1.52 -9.12
N LEU A 80 -5.75 1.51 -7.89
CA LEU A 80 -4.88 2.53 -7.34
C LEU A 80 -3.46 1.99 -7.29
N VAL A 81 -2.51 2.74 -7.84
CA VAL A 81 -1.10 2.33 -7.88
C VAL A 81 -0.21 3.44 -7.35
N ILE A 82 0.79 3.07 -6.56
CA ILE A 82 1.92 3.95 -6.21
C ILE A 82 3.20 3.37 -6.81
N ALA A 83 4.23 4.19 -6.95
CA ALA A 83 5.58 3.73 -7.27
C ALA A 83 6.24 3.06 -6.05
N GLY A 84 7.26 2.25 -6.30
CA GLY A 84 8.24 1.80 -5.30
C GLY A 84 9.67 2.10 -5.70
N ASN A 85 10.63 1.55 -4.95
CA ASN A 85 12.04 1.87 -5.14
C ASN A 85 12.61 1.33 -6.47
N HIS A 86 11.99 0.31 -7.08
CA HIS A 86 12.37 -0.22 -8.39
C HIS A 86 11.82 0.60 -9.58
N ASP A 87 10.84 1.47 -9.34
CA ASP A 87 10.21 2.30 -10.35
C ASP A 87 11.05 3.56 -10.66
N ILE A 88 12.33 3.34 -10.94
CA ILE A 88 13.38 4.38 -10.89
C ILE A 88 13.19 5.53 -11.87
N THR A 89 12.35 5.37 -12.89
CA THR A 89 12.03 6.44 -13.86
C THR A 89 10.86 7.30 -13.40
N LEU A 90 10.09 6.89 -12.38
CA LEU A 90 9.07 7.75 -11.77
C LEU A 90 9.66 8.74 -10.74
N ASP A 91 10.91 8.49 -10.31
CA ASP A 91 11.75 9.41 -9.55
C ASP A 91 12.79 10.06 -10.48
N GLU A 92 12.46 11.26 -10.98
CA GLU A 92 13.29 11.99 -11.93
C GLU A 92 14.67 12.38 -11.35
N GLU A 93 14.73 12.73 -10.06
CA GLU A 93 15.98 13.11 -9.40
C GLU A 93 16.91 11.90 -9.27
N TYR A 94 16.36 10.75 -8.85
CA TYR A 94 17.10 9.50 -8.82
C TYR A 94 17.57 9.09 -10.22
N TYR A 95 16.67 9.12 -11.21
CA TYR A 95 16.99 8.71 -12.58
C TYR A 95 18.10 9.57 -13.20
N ALA A 96 18.09 10.88 -12.99
CA ALA A 96 19.14 11.78 -13.46
C ALA A 96 20.52 11.43 -12.88
N ARG A 97 20.57 10.94 -11.63
CA ARG A 97 21.81 10.59 -10.93
C ARG A 97 22.29 9.17 -11.22
N LYS A 98 21.37 8.20 -11.35
CA LYS A 98 21.67 6.75 -11.36
C LYS A 98 21.19 6.01 -12.59
N GLY A 99 20.29 6.58 -13.38
CA GLY A 99 19.63 5.93 -14.51
C GLY A 99 20.61 5.35 -15.53
N GLU A 100 21.70 6.05 -15.85
CA GLU A 100 22.73 5.53 -16.77
C GLU A 100 23.35 4.22 -16.26
N ASN A 101 23.69 4.13 -14.97
CA ASN A 101 24.26 2.93 -14.39
C ASN A 101 23.23 1.80 -14.31
N MET A 102 22.02 2.12 -13.83
CA MET A 102 20.93 1.16 -13.64
C MET A 102 20.45 0.56 -14.97
N HIS A 103 20.45 1.35 -16.05
CA HIS A 103 20.07 0.91 -17.41
C HIS A 103 21.27 0.50 -18.28
N ARG A 104 22.45 0.29 -17.67
CA ARG A 104 23.67 -0.22 -18.32
C ARG A 104 24.10 0.61 -19.54
N GLY A 105 24.12 1.93 -19.39
CA GLY A 105 24.52 2.89 -20.42
C GLY A 105 23.42 3.30 -21.40
N ARG A 106 22.20 2.77 -21.27
CA ARG A 106 21.04 3.16 -22.10
C ARG A 106 20.23 4.26 -21.43
N HIS A 107 20.87 5.39 -21.13
CA HIS A 107 20.20 6.52 -20.51
C HIS A 107 19.34 7.27 -21.54
N ASP A 108 18.08 7.51 -21.21
CA ASP A 108 17.17 8.37 -21.97
C ASP A 108 16.59 9.42 -21.02
N LYS A 109 17.06 10.66 -21.14
CA LYS A 109 16.63 11.77 -20.28
C LYS A 109 15.11 12.04 -20.32
N ASP A 110 14.42 11.62 -21.38
CA ASP A 110 12.98 11.83 -21.54
C ASP A 110 12.18 10.65 -20.94
N LEU A 111 12.86 9.59 -20.47
CA LEU A 111 12.22 8.39 -19.94
C LEU A 111 11.34 8.66 -18.71
N PRO A 112 11.70 9.54 -17.76
CA PRO A 112 10.80 9.88 -16.66
C PRO A 112 9.48 10.50 -17.11
N ALA A 113 9.53 11.43 -18.07
CA ALA A 113 8.33 12.03 -18.63
C ALA A 113 7.46 11.00 -19.36
N LYS A 114 8.07 10.09 -20.13
CA LYS A 114 7.36 8.99 -20.81
C LYS A 114 6.71 8.02 -19.82
N ALA A 115 7.43 7.66 -18.76
CA ALA A 115 6.90 6.78 -17.70
C ALA A 115 5.68 7.42 -17.02
N ARG A 116 5.75 8.71 -16.67
CA ARG A 116 4.61 9.43 -16.09
C ARG A 116 3.43 9.54 -17.06
N ASP A 117 3.69 9.79 -18.35
CA ASP A 117 2.63 9.85 -19.36
C ASP A 117 1.88 8.51 -19.50
N MET A 118 2.57 7.37 -19.40
CA MET A 118 1.90 6.07 -19.42
C MET A 118 0.88 5.91 -18.27
N TRP A 119 1.27 6.30 -17.06
CA TRP A 119 0.45 6.14 -15.86
C TRP A 119 -0.66 7.18 -15.71
N THR A 120 -0.52 8.34 -16.35
CA THR A 120 -1.50 9.45 -16.30
C THR A 120 -2.28 9.63 -17.60
N GLY A 121 -1.93 8.88 -18.65
CA GLY A 121 -2.53 8.93 -19.97
C GLY A 121 -3.87 8.22 -20.10
N GLU A 122 -4.48 8.32 -21.28
CA GLU A 122 -5.84 7.82 -21.56
C GLU A 122 -5.97 6.30 -21.44
N ARG A 123 -4.88 5.56 -21.69
CA ARG A 123 -4.89 4.10 -21.56
C ARG A 123 -5.12 3.68 -20.11
N ALA A 124 -4.32 4.19 -19.17
CA ALA A 124 -4.47 3.91 -17.74
C ALA A 124 -5.87 4.30 -17.23
N LYS A 125 -6.38 5.48 -17.60
CA LYS A 125 -7.73 5.92 -17.23
C LYS A 125 -8.81 4.97 -17.73
N ARG A 126 -8.76 4.55 -18.99
CA ARG A 126 -9.73 3.59 -19.58
C ARG A 126 -9.65 2.21 -18.93
N ALA A 127 -8.48 1.82 -18.45
CA ALA A 127 -8.26 0.61 -17.66
C ALA A 127 -8.82 0.69 -16.22
N GLY A 128 -9.27 1.87 -15.79
CA GLY A 128 -9.63 2.14 -14.39
C GLY A 128 -8.43 2.32 -13.47
N VAL A 129 -7.24 2.53 -14.02
CA VAL A 129 -5.98 2.71 -13.27
C VAL A 129 -5.75 4.19 -12.97
N THR A 130 -5.43 4.48 -11.71
CA THR A 130 -5.04 5.81 -11.23
C THR A 130 -3.71 5.71 -10.49
N TYR A 131 -2.70 6.39 -11.00
CA TYR A 131 -1.43 6.58 -10.31
C TYR A 131 -1.56 7.67 -9.25
N LEU A 132 -1.13 7.37 -8.02
CA LEU A 132 -1.22 8.27 -6.89
C LEU A 132 0.15 8.87 -6.57
N GLU A 133 0.24 10.19 -6.64
CA GLU A 133 1.32 10.94 -6.02
C GLU A 133 1.16 10.96 -4.50
N GLU A 134 2.22 11.36 -3.79
CA GLU A 134 2.17 11.45 -2.33
C GLU A 134 1.08 12.43 -1.86
N GLY A 135 0.23 11.99 -0.93
CA GLY A 135 -0.80 12.84 -0.34
C GLY A 135 -2.14 12.13 -0.17
N THR A 136 -3.20 12.93 0.00
CA THR A 136 -4.56 12.44 0.25
C THR A 136 -5.41 12.50 -1.01
N HIS A 137 -6.11 11.42 -1.29
CA HIS A 137 -6.96 11.22 -2.46
C HIS A 137 -8.34 10.71 -2.03
N THR A 138 -9.40 11.15 -2.71
CA THR A 138 -10.78 10.77 -2.38
C THR A 138 -11.51 10.27 -3.62
N PHE A 139 -12.25 9.16 -3.46
CA PHE A 139 -12.99 8.50 -4.54
C PHE A 139 -14.42 8.21 -4.12
N GLN A 140 -15.36 8.39 -5.05
CA GLN A 140 -16.71 7.84 -4.95
C GLN A 140 -16.73 6.53 -5.74
N LEU A 141 -17.00 5.42 -5.06
CA LEU A 141 -16.98 4.09 -5.66
C LEU A 141 -18.34 3.75 -6.29
N PRO A 142 -18.36 2.91 -7.35
CA PRO A 142 -19.62 2.49 -7.99
C PRO A 142 -20.60 1.77 -7.06
N ASN A 143 -20.11 1.13 -5.99
CA ASN A 143 -20.94 0.48 -4.97
C ASN A 143 -21.61 1.49 -4.01
N GLY A 144 -21.32 2.79 -4.15
CA GLY A 144 -21.90 3.87 -3.33
C GLY A 144 -21.08 4.22 -2.09
N ALA A 145 -19.86 3.69 -1.92
CA ALA A 145 -18.97 4.05 -0.84
C ALA A 145 -18.12 5.30 -1.16
N ASN A 146 -17.77 6.06 -0.13
CA ASN A 146 -16.69 7.04 -0.15
C ASN A 146 -15.39 6.38 0.34
N LEU A 147 -14.31 6.53 -0.41
CA LEU A 147 -12.97 6.04 -0.08
C LEU A 147 -11.99 7.20 0.03
N ARG A 148 -11.33 7.36 1.18
CA ARG A 148 -10.23 8.31 1.39
C ARG A 148 -8.92 7.56 1.60
N VAL A 149 -7.94 7.85 0.74
CA VAL A 149 -6.64 7.17 0.69
C VAL A 149 -5.54 8.15 0.96
N TYR A 150 -4.60 7.81 1.85
CA TYR A 150 -3.29 8.46 1.88
C TYR A 150 -2.29 7.56 1.15
N ALA A 151 -1.52 8.11 0.23
CA ALA A 151 -0.55 7.39 -0.58
C ALA A 151 0.86 8.00 -0.41
N SER A 152 1.91 7.18 -0.40
CA SER A 152 3.30 7.65 -0.52
C SER A 152 4.21 6.55 -1.08
N PRO A 153 5.03 6.83 -2.12
CA PRO A 153 5.97 5.85 -2.68
C PRO A 153 7.27 5.73 -1.86
N TYR A 154 7.49 6.63 -0.91
CA TYR A 154 8.79 6.81 -0.26
C TYR A 154 9.08 5.77 0.83
N GLN A 155 10.36 5.52 1.05
CA GLN A 155 10.85 4.58 2.04
C GLN A 155 12.18 5.07 2.65
N PRO A 156 12.49 4.71 3.91
CA PRO A 156 13.80 5.01 4.49
C PRO A 156 14.88 4.38 3.62
N GLU A 157 16.03 5.05 3.50
CA GLU A 157 17.14 4.63 2.65
C GLU A 157 17.35 3.10 2.66
N PHE A 158 17.21 2.51 1.47
CA PHE A 158 17.36 1.09 1.22
C PHE A 158 18.18 0.91 -0.06
N CYS A 159 19.46 0.52 0.10
CA CYS A 159 20.38 0.21 -1.00
C CYS A 159 20.59 1.33 -2.06
N ASP A 160 20.34 2.61 -1.75
CA ASP A 160 20.42 3.74 -2.70
C ASP A 160 19.60 3.49 -3.98
N PHE A 161 18.34 3.07 -3.81
CA PHE A 161 17.29 3.02 -4.86
C PHE A 161 16.41 4.29 -4.86
N ALA A 162 15.46 4.37 -5.80
CA ALA A 162 14.57 5.51 -5.98
C ALA A 162 13.63 5.73 -4.79
N PHE A 163 13.08 6.94 -4.66
CA PHE A 163 12.24 7.40 -3.55
C PHE A 163 12.86 7.29 -2.14
N PRO A 164 14.18 7.51 -1.95
CA PRO A 164 14.79 7.40 -0.63
C PRO A 164 14.55 8.65 0.23
N TYR A 165 14.58 8.48 1.54
CA TYR A 165 14.89 9.55 2.50
C TYR A 165 15.73 9.00 3.65
N SER A 166 16.44 9.87 4.35
CA SER A 166 17.32 9.45 5.46
C SER A 166 16.48 8.93 6.62
N ARG A 167 16.97 7.94 7.37
CA ARG A 167 16.20 7.36 8.51
C ARG A 167 15.79 8.38 9.58
N ASN A 168 16.54 9.48 9.73
CA ASN A 168 16.22 10.55 10.66
C ASN A 168 15.33 11.65 10.05
N GLU A 169 14.90 11.54 8.80
CA GLU A 169 14.02 12.50 8.14
C GLU A 169 12.56 12.08 8.27
N ASP A 170 11.76 12.91 8.95
CA ASP A 170 10.32 12.68 9.13
C ASP A 170 9.53 13.28 7.96
N ARG A 171 9.14 12.39 7.06
CA ARG A 171 8.33 12.69 5.87
C ARG A 171 6.81 12.66 6.13
N TYR A 172 6.37 12.05 7.22
CA TYR A 172 4.97 11.67 7.40
C TYR A 172 4.23 12.47 8.47
N ASN A 173 4.95 13.13 9.38
CA ASN A 173 4.34 13.93 10.43
C ASN A 173 4.57 15.41 10.18
N PRO A 174 3.58 16.27 10.53
CA PRO A 174 3.83 17.70 10.54
C PRO A 174 4.93 18.03 11.56
N SER A 175 5.63 19.15 11.35
CA SER A 175 6.82 19.50 12.14
C SER A 175 6.62 19.51 13.66
N HIS A 176 5.43 19.87 14.14
CA HIS A 176 5.07 19.87 15.57
C HIS A 176 4.76 18.47 16.16
N GLN A 177 4.70 17.44 15.31
CA GLN A 177 4.50 16.02 15.67
C GLN A 177 5.76 15.18 15.39
N CYS A 178 6.90 15.83 15.12
CA CYS A 178 8.19 15.17 14.98
C CYS A 178 8.84 14.97 16.35
N THR A 179 9.63 13.90 16.50
CA THR A 179 10.43 13.68 17.71
C THR A 179 11.68 14.57 17.69
N PRO A 180 12.31 14.88 18.84
CA PRO A 180 13.43 15.83 18.91
C PRO A 180 14.64 15.49 18.02
N ASN A 181 14.83 14.21 17.70
CA ASN A 181 15.96 13.74 16.88
C ASN A 181 15.61 13.62 15.39
N ALA A 182 14.36 13.90 15.00
CA ALA A 182 13.91 13.81 13.63
C ALA A 182 14.03 15.17 12.91
N LYS A 183 14.45 15.15 11.66
CA LYS A 183 14.47 16.30 10.74
C LYS A 183 13.14 16.32 9.98
N PRO A 184 12.24 17.30 10.23
CA PRO A 184 10.97 17.38 9.51
C PRO A 184 11.22 17.73 8.03
N ILE A 185 10.70 16.91 7.13
CA ILE A 185 10.74 17.13 5.67
C ILE A 185 9.38 16.93 4.99
N ALA A 186 8.32 16.68 5.76
CA ALA A 186 7.00 16.39 5.23
C ALA A 186 6.45 17.54 4.37
N GLU A 187 6.23 17.27 3.08
CA GLU A 187 5.49 18.16 2.17
C GLU A 187 3.99 17.89 2.24
N ASN A 188 3.62 16.60 2.26
CA ASN A 188 2.25 16.12 2.36
C ASN A 188 2.10 15.19 3.59
N PRO A 189 2.11 15.72 4.82
CA PRO A 189 2.04 14.90 6.02
C PRO A 189 0.74 14.09 6.09
N VAL A 190 0.80 12.92 6.72
CA VAL A 190 -0.38 12.08 6.97
C VAL A 190 -1.37 12.85 7.85
N PRO A 191 -2.64 12.99 7.45
CA PRO A 191 -3.67 13.65 8.27
C PRO A 191 -3.95 12.93 9.60
N ASP A 192 -4.54 13.66 10.54
CA ASP A 192 -5.06 13.07 11.78
C ASP A 192 -6.34 12.27 11.52
N PHE A 193 -6.61 11.31 12.42
CA PHE A 193 -7.93 10.66 12.51
C PHE A 193 -9.05 11.73 12.62
N PRO A 194 -10.21 11.58 11.93
CA PRO A 194 -10.70 10.40 11.19
C PRO A 194 -10.58 10.51 9.66
N SER A 195 -9.53 11.16 9.15
CA SER A 195 -9.56 11.67 7.77
C SER A 195 -9.30 10.62 6.68
N ILE A 196 -8.71 9.47 7.02
CA ILE A 196 -8.23 8.47 6.06
C ILE A 196 -8.83 7.10 6.39
N ASP A 197 -9.33 6.41 5.36
CA ASP A 197 -9.85 5.05 5.48
C ASP A 197 -8.75 4.03 5.19
N VAL A 198 -7.95 4.28 4.15
CA VAL A 198 -6.86 3.40 3.68
C VAL A 198 -5.55 4.17 3.61
N MET A 199 -4.48 3.63 4.20
CA MET A 199 -3.12 4.09 3.94
C MET A 199 -2.43 3.14 2.95
N MET A 200 -1.69 3.70 2.00
CA MET A 200 -0.86 2.99 1.03
C MET A 200 0.55 3.57 1.08
N THR A 201 1.52 2.77 1.48
CA THR A 201 2.93 3.14 1.34
C THR A 201 3.70 2.04 0.66
N HIS A 202 4.86 2.34 0.09
CA HIS A 202 5.68 1.29 -0.48
C HIS A 202 6.30 0.41 0.62
N GLY A 203 7.01 1.04 1.56
CA GLY A 203 7.62 0.33 2.70
C GLY A 203 6.73 0.23 3.94
N PRO A 204 7.04 -0.71 4.86
CA PRO A 204 6.30 -0.92 6.09
C PRO A 204 6.61 0.11 7.20
N PRO A 205 5.69 0.31 8.16
CA PRO A 205 6.03 0.96 9.43
C PRO A 205 6.96 0.07 10.28
N MET A 206 7.79 0.69 11.13
CA MET A 206 8.73 -0.04 11.99
C MET A 206 8.03 -1.06 12.90
N GLY A 207 8.61 -2.25 13.03
CA GLY A 207 8.15 -3.31 13.95
C GLY A 207 6.91 -4.08 13.48
N VAL A 208 6.46 -3.86 12.24
CA VAL A 208 5.28 -4.50 11.66
C VAL A 208 5.64 -5.07 10.30
N MET A 209 5.81 -6.40 10.23
CA MET A 209 6.07 -7.12 8.98
C MET A 209 7.24 -6.52 8.17
N ASP A 210 8.24 -6.01 8.89
CA ASP A 210 9.38 -5.26 8.37
C ASP A 210 10.74 -5.90 8.72
N ALA A 211 10.71 -7.12 9.25
CA ALA A 211 11.92 -7.89 9.57
C ALA A 211 12.45 -8.56 8.30
N THR A 212 13.73 -8.36 8.02
CA THR A 212 14.45 -9.03 6.93
C THR A 212 14.86 -10.45 7.31
N THR A 213 15.41 -11.23 6.37
CA THR A 213 15.96 -12.57 6.65
C THR A 213 17.07 -12.61 7.71
N THR A 214 17.75 -11.50 7.99
CA THR A 214 18.75 -11.38 9.07
C THR A 214 18.12 -11.04 10.44
N GLY A 215 16.81 -10.80 10.48
CA GLY A 215 16.07 -10.36 11.67
C GLY A 215 16.15 -8.86 11.94
N GLU A 216 16.78 -8.09 11.04
CA GLU A 216 16.83 -6.63 11.16
C GLU A 216 15.49 -6.02 10.75
N HIS A 217 14.95 -5.15 11.60
CA HIS A 217 13.77 -4.35 11.31
C HIS A 217 14.15 -3.11 10.50
N VAL A 218 13.61 -2.99 9.29
CA VAL A 218 13.99 -1.94 8.35
C VAL A 218 12.90 -0.90 8.12
N GLY A 219 11.72 -1.07 8.71
CA GLY A 219 10.57 -0.18 8.56
C GLY A 219 10.80 1.23 9.09
N CYS A 220 9.80 2.09 8.92
CA CYS A 220 9.89 3.50 9.29
C CYS A 220 9.21 3.82 10.63
N GLU A 221 9.97 4.33 11.60
CA GLU A 221 9.44 4.75 12.92
C GLU A 221 8.49 5.96 12.80
N HIS A 222 8.81 6.90 11.91
CA HIS A 222 7.99 8.08 11.67
C HIS A 222 6.64 7.71 11.07
N LEU A 223 6.62 6.67 10.23
CA LEU A 223 5.42 6.15 9.61
C LEU A 223 4.56 5.36 10.60
N LEU A 224 5.16 4.58 11.51
CA LEU A 224 4.43 3.95 12.63
C LEU A 224 3.73 5.00 13.49
N ARG A 225 4.43 6.10 13.82
CA ARG A 225 3.85 7.23 14.55
C ARG A 225 2.72 7.91 13.79
N ALA A 226 2.90 8.16 12.51
CA ALA A 226 1.89 8.77 11.66
C ALA A 226 0.64 7.88 11.55
N ALA A 227 0.81 6.57 11.35
CA ALA A 227 -0.28 5.60 11.31
C ALA A 227 -1.04 5.52 12.63
N ARG A 228 -0.35 5.56 13.79
CA ARG A 228 -0.98 5.60 15.11
C ARG A 228 -1.84 6.86 15.33
N ARG A 229 -1.46 7.98 14.72
CA ARG A 229 -2.19 9.26 14.78
C ARG A 229 -3.37 9.29 13.80
N CYS A 230 -3.16 8.79 12.60
CA CYS A 230 -4.14 8.72 11.50
C CYS A 230 -5.22 7.65 11.73
N LYS A 231 -4.82 6.49 12.26
CA LYS A 231 -5.64 5.31 12.56
C LYS A 231 -6.55 4.89 11.40
N PRO A 232 -5.99 4.60 10.21
CA PRO A 232 -6.77 4.12 9.07
C PRO A 232 -7.41 2.77 9.41
N ARG A 233 -8.47 2.38 8.71
CA ARG A 233 -9.05 1.03 8.89
C ARG A 233 -8.14 -0.04 8.26
N LEU A 234 -7.55 0.28 7.11
CA LEU A 234 -6.67 -0.59 6.35
C LEU A 234 -5.35 0.14 6.05
N TYR A 235 -4.23 -0.54 6.21
CA TYR A 235 -2.93 -0.01 5.85
C TYR A 235 -2.14 -1.06 5.05
N CYS A 236 -1.95 -0.79 3.77
CA CYS A 236 -1.30 -1.68 2.81
C CYS A 236 0.09 -1.18 2.42
N PHE A 237 1.04 -2.11 2.36
CA PHE A 237 2.42 -1.88 1.93
C PHE A 237 3.04 -3.17 1.37
N GLY A 238 4.31 -3.10 0.96
CA GLY A 238 5.07 -4.22 0.44
C GLY A 238 6.55 -4.09 0.78
N HIS A 239 7.42 -4.17 -0.23
CA HIS A 239 8.88 -3.96 -0.21
C HIS A 239 9.67 -5.04 0.54
N ILE A 240 9.20 -5.44 1.73
CA ILE A 240 9.85 -6.46 2.56
C ILE A 240 9.16 -7.81 2.32
N HIS A 241 9.67 -8.56 1.36
CA HIS A 241 9.06 -9.82 0.88
C HIS A 241 8.95 -10.89 1.96
N GLU A 242 9.89 -10.91 2.91
CA GLU A 242 9.88 -11.75 4.11
C GLU A 242 8.61 -11.56 4.96
N GLY A 243 8.09 -10.34 4.95
CA GLY A 243 6.99 -9.91 5.81
C GLY A 243 5.61 -10.16 5.24
N TRP A 244 5.46 -10.81 4.08
CA TRP A 244 4.14 -11.05 3.49
C TRP A 244 3.17 -11.65 4.53
N GLY A 245 2.01 -11.01 4.67
CA GLY A 245 1.08 -11.35 5.74
C GLY A 245 0.10 -10.23 6.03
N ALA A 246 -0.80 -10.48 6.99
CA ALA A 246 -1.68 -9.46 7.53
C ALA A 246 -1.78 -9.59 9.06
N GLN A 247 -1.91 -8.46 9.74
CA GLN A 247 -2.16 -8.41 11.18
C GLN A 247 -3.11 -7.28 11.54
N LYS A 248 -4.02 -7.55 12.47
CA LYS A 248 -4.87 -6.53 13.08
C LYS A 248 -4.14 -5.95 14.28
N VAL A 249 -3.87 -4.64 14.26
CA VAL A 249 -3.20 -3.94 15.35
C VAL A 249 -4.22 -3.13 16.15
N ARG A 250 -4.08 -3.14 17.48
CA ARG A 250 -4.75 -2.20 18.39
C ARG A 250 -3.77 -1.10 18.75
N TRP A 251 -4.13 0.14 18.46
CA TRP A 251 -3.29 1.29 18.80
C TRP A 251 -3.32 1.61 20.28
N ASN A 252 -2.16 1.88 20.86
CA ASN A 252 -2.08 2.44 22.20
C ASN A 252 -2.42 3.94 22.16
N THR A 253 -3.39 4.41 22.94
CA THR A 253 -3.93 5.79 22.84
C THR A 253 -3.40 6.75 23.91
N ASN A 254 -2.38 6.36 24.65
CA ASN A 254 -1.61 7.25 25.52
C ASN A 254 -1.00 8.39 24.69
N GLY A 255 -1.63 9.58 24.67
CA GLY A 255 -1.34 10.72 23.79
C GLY A 255 0.05 11.38 23.88
N GLN A 256 1.05 10.65 24.37
CA GLN A 256 2.46 10.97 24.29
C GLN A 256 2.96 10.82 22.85
N LEU A 257 3.73 11.81 22.41
CA LEU A 257 4.28 11.90 21.07
C LEU A 257 5.51 11.00 20.86
N ASP A 258 6.43 11.06 21.82
CA ASP A 258 7.72 10.36 21.81
C ASP A 258 7.63 9.17 22.77
N VAL A 259 7.03 8.09 22.28
CA VAL A 259 6.94 6.81 22.98
C VAL A 259 7.91 5.83 22.33
N LYS A 260 8.28 4.76 23.04
CA LYS A 260 9.11 3.72 22.43
C LYS A 260 8.34 2.98 21.33
N ILE A 261 9.06 2.39 20.39
CA ILE A 261 8.49 1.68 19.23
C ILE A 261 7.45 0.64 19.70
N GLU A 262 7.80 -0.16 20.70
CA GLU A 262 6.96 -1.21 21.29
C GLU A 262 5.72 -0.67 22.04
N GLU A 263 5.65 0.62 22.33
CA GLU A 263 4.54 1.24 23.04
C GLU A 263 3.49 1.85 22.10
N HIS A 264 3.74 1.90 20.78
CA HIS A 264 2.77 2.40 19.80
C HIS A 264 1.55 1.48 19.64
N ILE A 265 1.76 0.18 19.75
CA ILE A 265 0.76 -0.88 19.54
C ILE A 265 0.54 -1.59 20.87
N GLU A 266 -0.72 -1.68 21.31
CA GLU A 266 -1.09 -2.38 22.55
C GLU A 266 -1.01 -3.89 22.36
N PHE A 267 -1.54 -4.39 21.24
CA PHE A 267 -1.41 -5.77 20.79
C PHE A 267 -1.59 -5.86 19.26
N ALA A 268 -1.06 -6.93 18.68
CA ALA A 268 -1.20 -7.26 17.27
C ALA A 268 -1.55 -8.74 17.12
N ASP A 269 -2.62 -9.02 16.38
CA ASP A 269 -3.08 -10.38 16.10
C ASP A 269 -2.85 -10.68 14.61
N ALA A 270 -2.03 -11.68 14.31
CA ALA A 270 -1.84 -12.14 12.94
C ALA A 270 -3.14 -12.74 12.39
N VAL A 271 -3.47 -12.43 11.14
CA VAL A 271 -4.61 -13.03 10.45
C VAL A 271 -4.26 -14.49 10.13
N ALA A 272 -5.13 -15.41 10.54
CA ALA A 272 -4.97 -16.83 10.27
C ALA A 272 -5.08 -17.11 8.76
N LEU A 273 -4.21 -18.00 8.26
CA LEU A 273 -4.18 -18.40 6.86
C LEU A 273 -4.82 -19.78 6.69
N ASP A 274 -5.76 -19.89 5.77
CA ASP A 274 -6.26 -21.17 5.25
C ASP A 274 -5.62 -21.41 3.89
N TRP A 275 -4.59 -22.25 3.84
CA TRP A 275 -3.83 -22.49 2.61
C TRP A 275 -4.65 -23.22 1.53
N GLU A 276 -5.61 -24.06 1.92
CA GLU A 276 -6.48 -24.74 0.96
C GLU A 276 -7.39 -23.71 0.29
N ALA A 277 -8.04 -22.87 1.10
CA ALA A 277 -8.86 -21.77 0.60
C ALA A 277 -8.05 -20.74 -0.21
N ILE A 278 -6.84 -20.37 0.23
CA ILE A 278 -5.95 -19.46 -0.50
C ILE A 278 -5.64 -19.99 -1.89
N MET A 279 -5.29 -21.27 -1.96
CA MET A 279 -5.01 -21.90 -3.24
C MET A 279 -6.27 -21.89 -4.08
N ASP A 280 -7.44 -22.31 -3.60
CA ASP A 280 -8.67 -22.38 -4.40
C ASP A 280 -9.20 -21.01 -4.84
N GLU A 281 -9.21 -20.03 -3.94
CA GLU A 281 -9.71 -18.67 -4.17
C GLU A 281 -8.70 -17.75 -4.86
N ARG A 282 -7.44 -18.19 -4.98
CA ARG A 282 -6.31 -17.41 -5.54
C ARG A 282 -5.98 -16.15 -4.75
N ALA A 283 -6.39 -16.06 -3.49
CA ALA A 283 -6.13 -14.93 -2.60
C ALA A 283 -6.26 -15.34 -1.12
N ALA A 284 -5.51 -14.66 -0.24
CA ALA A 284 -5.72 -14.70 1.20
C ALA A 284 -6.85 -13.74 1.58
N SER A 285 -7.95 -14.29 2.08
CA SER A 285 -9.18 -13.55 2.35
C SER A 285 -9.29 -13.17 3.83
N VAL A 286 -9.68 -11.92 4.10
CA VAL A 286 -10.01 -11.46 5.46
C VAL A 286 -11.17 -10.47 5.44
N ASP A 287 -12.15 -10.71 6.29
CA ASP A 287 -13.27 -9.80 6.52
C ASP A 287 -13.01 -8.99 7.80
N VAL A 288 -12.91 -7.67 7.65
CA VAL A 288 -12.75 -6.73 8.77
C VAL A 288 -13.95 -5.79 8.92
N GLY A 289 -15.06 -6.06 8.22
CA GLY A 289 -16.33 -5.37 8.35
C GLY A 289 -16.99 -5.61 9.71
N GLN A 290 -18.00 -4.80 10.01
CA GLN A 290 -18.74 -4.86 11.27
C GLN A 290 -19.42 -6.22 11.43
N GLY A 291 -19.20 -6.85 12.59
CA GLY A 291 -19.79 -8.16 12.92
C GLY A 291 -18.98 -9.37 12.49
N SER A 292 -17.83 -9.19 11.83
CA SER A 292 -16.87 -10.27 11.56
C SER A 292 -15.96 -10.56 12.76
N ASP A 293 -15.33 -11.73 12.77
CA ASP A 293 -14.37 -12.11 13.82
C ASP A 293 -13.12 -11.20 13.82
N ASN A 294 -12.74 -10.68 12.65
CA ASN A 294 -11.60 -9.78 12.49
C ASN A 294 -12.03 -8.31 12.41
N ALA A 295 -13.23 -7.95 12.85
CA ALA A 295 -13.76 -6.59 12.76
C ALA A 295 -12.74 -5.55 13.27
N VAL A 296 -12.56 -4.49 12.47
CA VAL A 296 -11.71 -3.34 12.78
C VAL A 296 -12.58 -2.22 13.35
N GLU A 297 -12.28 -1.79 14.57
CA GLU A 297 -12.92 -0.64 15.20
C GLU A 297 -12.23 0.66 14.75
N PHE A 298 -12.89 1.44 13.88
CA PHE A 298 -12.28 2.66 13.32
C PHE A 298 -11.83 3.65 14.40
N GLY A 299 -10.57 4.08 14.32
CA GLY A 299 -9.95 4.96 15.31
C GLY A 299 -9.34 4.24 16.52
N ARG A 300 -9.37 2.90 16.53
CA ARG A 300 -8.69 2.09 17.55
C ARG A 300 -7.90 0.93 16.94
N ASP A 301 -8.42 0.33 15.88
CA ASP A 301 -7.79 -0.80 15.21
C ASP A 301 -7.41 -0.43 13.78
N THR A 302 -6.41 -1.11 13.24
CA THR A 302 -6.02 -1.07 11.82
C THR A 302 -5.67 -2.48 11.37
N LEU A 303 -6.20 -2.92 10.23
CA LEU A 303 -5.65 -4.08 9.53
C LEU A 303 -4.42 -3.62 8.74
N MET A 304 -3.26 -4.18 9.05
CA MET A 304 -2.03 -3.96 8.29
C MET A 304 -1.78 -5.14 7.37
N VAL A 305 -1.44 -4.87 6.11
CA VAL A 305 -1.24 -5.88 5.06
C VAL A 305 0.06 -5.62 4.35
N ASN A 306 1.00 -6.57 4.45
CA ASN A 306 2.15 -6.65 3.56
C ASN A 306 1.76 -7.54 2.36
N ALA A 307 1.62 -6.92 1.20
CA ALA A 307 1.08 -7.52 -0.01
C ALA A 307 2.15 -7.93 -1.03
N SER A 308 3.41 -8.08 -0.61
CA SER A 308 4.53 -8.46 -1.48
C SER A 308 4.25 -9.78 -2.21
N ILE A 309 4.08 -9.74 -3.54
CA ILE A 309 3.81 -10.93 -4.37
C ILE A 309 5.07 -11.77 -4.56
N MET A 310 6.21 -11.10 -4.75
CA MET A 310 7.50 -11.79 -4.73
C MET A 310 7.82 -12.29 -3.34
N ASN A 311 8.42 -13.48 -3.28
CA ASN A 311 9.10 -13.97 -2.10
C ASN A 311 10.58 -13.53 -2.09
N VAL A 312 11.32 -13.94 -1.05
CA VAL A 312 12.75 -13.64 -0.88
C VAL A 312 13.66 -14.16 -2.01
N THR A 313 13.17 -15.10 -2.82
CA THR A 313 13.89 -15.64 -3.99
C THR A 313 13.45 -15.00 -5.30
N TYR A 314 12.68 -13.90 -5.25
CA TYR A 314 12.11 -13.21 -6.40
C TYR A 314 11.23 -14.14 -7.25
N LYS A 315 10.43 -14.97 -6.59
CA LYS A 315 9.39 -15.78 -7.24
C LYS A 315 8.00 -15.28 -6.82
N PRO A 316 7.06 -15.14 -7.77
CA PRO A 316 5.70 -14.61 -7.54
C PRO A 316 4.79 -15.67 -6.90
N LEU A 317 5.12 -16.13 -5.69
CA LEU A 317 4.43 -17.25 -5.04
C LEU A 317 3.38 -16.81 -4.02
N ASN A 318 3.57 -15.63 -3.41
CA ASN A 318 2.67 -15.14 -2.38
C ASN A 318 1.30 -14.81 -2.97
N ALA A 319 0.25 -15.03 -2.19
CA ALA A 319 -1.11 -14.74 -2.62
C ALA A 319 -1.40 -13.23 -2.52
N PRO A 320 -2.20 -12.66 -3.44
CA PRO A 320 -2.90 -11.41 -3.19
C PRO A 320 -3.71 -11.46 -1.91
N TRP A 321 -3.97 -10.32 -1.30
CA TRP A 321 -4.91 -10.19 -0.19
C TRP A 321 -6.27 -9.71 -0.67
N LEU A 322 -7.34 -10.42 -0.31
CA LEU A 322 -8.72 -10.02 -0.53
C LEU A 322 -9.32 -9.54 0.80
N VAL A 323 -9.54 -8.23 0.92
CA VAL A 323 -10.01 -7.61 2.17
C VAL A 323 -11.42 -7.08 1.98
N ASP A 324 -12.37 -7.54 2.79
CA ASP A 324 -13.69 -6.92 2.89
C ASP A 324 -13.71 -5.91 4.04
N LEU A 325 -14.10 -4.67 3.74
CA LEU A 325 -14.12 -3.55 4.67
C LEU A 325 -15.39 -2.71 4.51
N ASP A 326 -15.95 -2.26 5.63
CA ASP A 326 -17.09 -1.34 5.61
C ASP A 326 -16.61 0.12 5.54
N LEU A 327 -17.02 0.81 4.47
CA LEU A 327 -16.76 2.23 4.25
C LEU A 327 -18.01 3.07 4.46
N GLU A 328 -17.84 4.37 4.65
CA GLU A 328 -18.96 5.31 4.74
C GLU A 328 -19.66 5.44 3.39
N GLN A 329 -20.99 5.49 3.40
CA GLN A 329 -21.78 5.75 2.20
C GLN A 329 -21.57 7.17 1.68
N ALA A 330 -21.56 7.31 0.35
CA ALA A 330 -21.45 8.59 -0.36
C ALA A 330 -22.65 9.52 -0.20
#